data_AF-A0A4Q6BNE6-F1
#
_entry.id   AF-A0A4Q6BNE6-F1
#
_cell.length_a   1.000
_cell.length_b   1.000
_cell.length_c   1.000
_cell.angle_alpha   90.00
_cell.angle_beta   90.00
_cell.angle_gamma   90.00
#
_symmetry.space_group_name_H-M   'P 1'
#
loop_
_entity.id
_entity.type
_entity.pdbx_description
1 polymer ?
#
loop_
_entity_poly.entity_id
_entity_poly.type
_entity_poly.pdbx_seq_one_letter_code
_entity_poly.pdbx_strand_id
1 'polypeptide(L)'
;MPNMAEFLMSYDSFPLKDADGGKAFLTEAEITLNEGKRVFADNCASCHSSKRPDPMPEDAEAQKLAWRKLVAEPDFLTDNYLSDDARHSAEEVGTNLQRAAGFNAMAGWTWGQMSSQTYKDERAPIIEFTDTDPKTGAKRPLYNPLTGKYDIHYKGHAAFYRTPTLVSIWATAPFFHNNALGKYNGDPSVKGRVEAYQDAAEKLLWPERRLGIKTVKVADAPTSLPAIFSGLKPDLKEKFDDMKLEILEFPKGTPVNLLMGIHPEHLPAILTAYMGGVLAGKPRTEFPSLVNTRREAGIEAVKRKLLELNTCPDFVEDRGHYYGSKLNDKEKRALIEYMKWM
;
A
#
# COMPACT_ATOMS: atom_id res chain seq x y z
N MET A 1 4.64 -10.41 -34.67
CA MET A 1 5.29 -11.17 -33.59
C MET A 1 4.46 -12.41 -33.23
N PRO A 2 4.37 -13.42 -34.12
CA PRO A 2 3.53 -14.60 -33.89
C PRO A 2 3.96 -15.38 -32.63
N ASN A 3 5.26 -15.60 -32.42
CA ASN A 3 5.77 -16.32 -31.25
C ASN A 3 5.49 -15.61 -29.91
N MET A 4 5.36 -14.27 -29.91
CA MET A 4 5.03 -13.52 -28.69
C MET A 4 3.55 -13.67 -28.35
N ALA A 5 2.67 -13.62 -29.35
CA ALA A 5 1.25 -13.89 -29.15
C ALA A 5 1.04 -15.33 -28.68
N GLU A 6 1.71 -16.31 -29.30
CA GLU A 6 1.65 -17.71 -28.92
C GLU A 6 2.16 -17.94 -27.48
N PHE A 7 3.27 -17.31 -27.08
CA PHE A 7 3.76 -17.36 -25.71
C PHE A 7 2.77 -16.72 -24.72
N LEU A 8 2.23 -15.54 -25.03
CA LEU A 8 1.24 -14.87 -24.17
C LEU A 8 -0.07 -15.66 -24.05
N MET A 9 -0.44 -16.42 -25.08
CA MET A 9 -1.60 -17.32 -25.07
C MET A 9 -1.31 -18.70 -24.44
N SER A 10 -0.04 -19.02 -24.15
CA SER A 10 0.32 -20.31 -23.53
C SER A 10 0.06 -20.38 -22.02
N TYR A 11 -0.26 -19.24 -21.40
CA TYR A 11 -0.58 -19.16 -19.98
C TYR A 11 -2.10 -19.00 -19.80
N ASP A 12 -2.69 -19.94 -19.08
CA ASP A 12 -4.08 -19.90 -18.64
C ASP A 12 -4.16 -19.55 -17.14
N SER A 13 -5.38 -19.42 -16.62
CA SER A 13 -5.66 -19.45 -15.20
C SER A 13 -5.15 -20.75 -14.53
N PHE A 14 -4.69 -20.65 -13.29
CA PHE A 14 -4.25 -21.78 -12.47
C PHE A 14 -5.18 -21.97 -11.26
N PRO A 15 -6.44 -22.36 -11.48
CA PRO A 15 -7.43 -22.45 -10.41
C PRO A 15 -7.04 -23.57 -9.42
N LEU A 16 -7.39 -23.39 -8.15
CA LEU A 16 -7.00 -24.33 -7.09
C LEU A 16 -7.50 -25.76 -7.34
N LYS A 17 -8.64 -25.92 -7.99
CA LYS A 17 -9.24 -27.23 -8.32
C LYS A 17 -8.35 -28.10 -9.22
N ASP A 18 -7.47 -27.46 -10.00
CA ASP A 18 -6.58 -28.12 -10.97
C ASP A 18 -5.15 -28.28 -10.42
N ALA A 19 -4.83 -27.66 -9.28
CA ALA A 19 -3.58 -27.87 -8.57
C ALA A 19 -3.54 -29.26 -7.90
N ASP A 20 -2.34 -29.86 -7.81
CA ASP A 20 -2.16 -31.16 -7.18
C ASP A 20 -2.57 -31.12 -5.68
N GLY A 21 -3.49 -32.00 -5.29
CA GLY A 21 -4.12 -32.00 -3.97
C GLY A 21 -5.01 -30.79 -3.65
N GLY A 22 -5.18 -29.84 -4.58
CA GLY A 22 -5.89 -28.58 -4.36
C GLY A 22 -7.39 -28.74 -4.07
N LYS A 23 -8.03 -29.76 -4.66
CA LYS A 23 -9.44 -30.11 -4.39
C LYS A 23 -9.74 -30.37 -2.91
N ALA A 24 -8.75 -30.82 -2.13
CA ALA A 24 -8.91 -31.05 -0.69
C ALA A 24 -9.17 -29.77 0.12
N PHE A 25 -8.92 -28.60 -0.46
CA PHE A 25 -9.10 -27.29 0.16
C PHE A 25 -10.35 -26.55 -0.31
N LEU A 26 -11.11 -27.14 -1.24
CA LEU A 26 -12.32 -26.57 -1.81
C LEU A 26 -13.55 -27.16 -1.14
N THR A 27 -14.55 -26.32 -0.91
CA THR A 27 -15.91 -26.77 -0.59
C THR A 27 -16.74 -26.85 -1.86
N GLU A 28 -17.52 -27.91 -2.00
CA GLU A 28 -18.53 -28.08 -3.05
C GLU A 28 -19.96 -27.81 -2.53
N ALA A 29 -20.09 -27.35 -1.28
CA ALA A 29 -21.38 -27.05 -0.68
C ALA A 29 -22.06 -25.88 -1.42
N GLU A 30 -23.07 -26.18 -2.23
CA GLU A 30 -23.74 -25.21 -3.09
C GLU A 30 -24.30 -24.01 -2.31
N ILE A 31 -24.84 -24.24 -1.11
CA ILE A 31 -25.33 -23.17 -0.23
C ILE A 31 -24.21 -22.18 0.13
N THR A 32 -23.00 -22.67 0.40
CA THR A 32 -21.84 -21.84 0.73
C THR A 32 -21.36 -21.09 -0.50
N LEU A 33 -21.26 -21.76 -1.65
CA LEU A 33 -20.78 -21.13 -2.88
C LEU A 33 -21.76 -20.10 -3.44
N ASN A 34 -23.07 -20.37 -3.39
CA ASN A 34 -24.10 -19.41 -3.80
C ASN A 34 -24.11 -18.17 -2.91
N GLU A 35 -23.91 -18.33 -1.61
CA GLU A 35 -23.76 -17.19 -0.69
C GLU A 35 -22.47 -16.42 -0.99
N GLY A 36 -21.34 -17.10 -1.23
CA GLY A 36 -20.08 -16.47 -1.61
C GLY A 36 -20.16 -15.69 -2.92
N LYS A 37 -20.82 -16.25 -3.94
CA LYS A 37 -21.15 -15.58 -5.21
C LYS A 37 -21.96 -14.31 -4.99
N ARG A 38 -23.03 -14.38 -4.19
CA ARG A 38 -23.87 -13.22 -3.86
C ARG A 38 -23.04 -12.12 -3.19
N VAL A 39 -22.25 -12.48 -2.19
CA VAL A 39 -21.41 -11.53 -1.46
C VAL A 39 -20.34 -10.91 -2.37
N PHE A 40 -19.71 -11.70 -3.24
CA PHE A 40 -18.74 -11.21 -4.21
C PHE A 40 -19.37 -10.23 -5.21
N ALA A 41 -20.56 -10.55 -5.72
CA ALA A 41 -21.32 -9.66 -6.60
C ALA A 41 -21.60 -8.30 -5.95
N ASP A 42 -22.02 -8.33 -4.68
CA ASP A 42 -22.43 -7.14 -3.93
C ASP A 42 -21.24 -6.23 -3.54
N ASN A 43 -20.02 -6.77 -3.40
CA ASN A 43 -18.92 -6.07 -2.73
C ASN A 43 -17.62 -6.00 -3.52
N CYS A 44 -17.43 -6.84 -4.54
CA CYS A 44 -16.11 -7.06 -5.15
C CYS A 44 -16.15 -7.00 -6.69
N ALA A 45 -17.22 -7.51 -7.31
CA ALA A 45 -17.27 -7.76 -8.75
C ALA A 45 -17.15 -6.47 -9.60
N SER A 46 -17.58 -5.31 -9.11
CA SER A 46 -17.50 -4.05 -9.85
C SER A 46 -16.07 -3.65 -10.22
N CYS A 47 -15.10 -3.96 -9.36
CA CYS A 47 -13.67 -3.75 -9.60
C CYS A 47 -13.00 -5.04 -10.12
N HIS A 48 -13.36 -6.19 -9.54
CA HIS A 48 -12.68 -7.47 -9.78
C HIS A 48 -13.39 -8.36 -10.82
N SER A 49 -13.99 -7.78 -11.85
CA SER A 49 -14.56 -8.53 -12.98
C SER A 49 -14.34 -7.78 -14.28
N SER A 50 -13.83 -8.49 -15.29
CA SER A 50 -13.79 -7.97 -16.67
C SER A 50 -15.13 -8.18 -17.36
N LYS A 51 -15.93 -9.18 -16.93
CA LYS A 51 -17.33 -9.33 -17.32
C LYS A 51 -18.18 -8.28 -16.61
N ARG A 52 -19.08 -7.62 -17.33
CA ARG A 52 -20.00 -6.60 -16.77
C ARG A 52 -21.43 -6.84 -17.23
N PRO A 53 -22.44 -6.50 -16.40
CA PRO A 53 -23.81 -6.42 -16.86
C PRO A 53 -23.91 -5.47 -18.07
N ASP A 54 -24.53 -5.95 -19.15
CA ASP A 54 -24.73 -5.18 -20.37
C ASP A 54 -26.18 -5.39 -20.89
N PRO A 55 -27.02 -4.34 -20.95
CA PRO A 55 -26.73 -2.98 -20.46
C PRO A 55 -26.63 -2.92 -18.93
N MET A 56 -25.78 -2.04 -18.42
CA MET A 56 -25.75 -1.72 -16.99
C MET A 56 -26.99 -0.87 -16.65
N PRO A 57 -27.85 -1.29 -15.69
CA PRO A 57 -28.99 -0.48 -15.27
C PRO A 57 -28.56 0.88 -14.68
N GLU A 58 -29.41 1.89 -14.75
CA GLU A 58 -29.12 3.19 -14.11
C GLU A 58 -29.40 3.19 -12.60
N ASP A 59 -30.41 2.45 -12.16
CA ASP A 59 -30.82 2.35 -10.76
C ASP A 59 -29.89 1.43 -9.94
N ALA A 60 -29.53 1.86 -8.73
CA ALA A 60 -28.56 1.15 -7.89
C ALA A 60 -29.03 -0.24 -7.44
N GLU A 61 -30.32 -0.41 -7.14
CA GLU A 61 -30.86 -1.74 -6.76
C GLU A 61 -30.92 -2.66 -7.98
N ALA A 62 -31.30 -2.12 -9.15
CA ALA A 62 -31.26 -2.87 -10.40
C ALA A 62 -29.83 -3.28 -10.79
N GLN A 63 -28.83 -2.41 -10.60
CA GLN A 63 -27.41 -2.74 -10.81
C GLN A 63 -26.97 -3.87 -9.90
N LYS A 64 -27.32 -3.82 -8.62
CA LYS A 64 -27.01 -4.87 -7.66
C LYS A 64 -27.61 -6.22 -8.06
N LEU A 65 -28.87 -6.24 -8.50
CA LEU A 65 -29.50 -7.46 -9.02
C LEU A 65 -28.83 -7.96 -10.30
N ALA A 66 -28.44 -7.06 -11.20
CA ALA A 66 -27.75 -7.41 -12.44
C ALA A 66 -26.37 -8.04 -12.17
N TRP A 67 -25.60 -7.49 -11.23
CA TRP A 67 -24.33 -8.08 -10.79
C TRP A 67 -24.54 -9.46 -10.17
N ARG A 68 -25.53 -9.61 -9.26
CA ARG A 68 -25.85 -10.92 -8.67
C ARG A 68 -26.22 -11.95 -9.73
N LYS A 69 -27.01 -11.56 -10.73
CA LYS A 69 -27.38 -12.44 -11.85
C LYS A 69 -26.14 -12.90 -12.61
N LEU A 70 -25.28 -11.95 -13.01
CA LEU A 70 -24.05 -12.24 -13.76
C LEU A 70 -23.10 -13.17 -12.98
N VAL A 71 -22.83 -12.88 -11.70
CA VAL A 71 -21.92 -13.71 -10.88
C VAL A 71 -22.49 -15.10 -10.59
N ALA A 72 -23.82 -15.25 -10.62
CA ALA A 72 -24.46 -16.54 -10.43
C ALA A 72 -24.27 -17.49 -11.64
N GLU A 73 -23.96 -16.95 -12.83
CA GLU A 73 -23.82 -17.75 -14.05
C GLU A 73 -22.76 -18.84 -13.90
N PRO A 74 -22.99 -20.08 -14.42
CA PRO A 74 -22.06 -21.19 -14.26
C PRO A 74 -20.67 -20.92 -14.86
N ASP A 75 -20.60 -20.11 -15.90
CA ASP A 75 -19.40 -19.74 -16.64
C ASP A 75 -18.85 -18.37 -16.23
N PHE A 76 -19.32 -17.77 -15.12
CA PHE A 76 -18.86 -16.45 -14.68
C PHE A 76 -17.33 -16.33 -14.56
N LEU A 77 -16.65 -17.40 -14.12
CA LEU A 77 -15.19 -17.45 -13.99
C LEU A 77 -14.46 -17.77 -15.31
N THR A 78 -15.15 -18.35 -16.29
CA THR A 78 -14.60 -18.65 -17.61
C THR A 78 -14.43 -17.36 -18.41
N ASP A 79 -13.28 -17.14 -19.05
CA ASP A 79 -12.99 -15.91 -19.83
C ASP A 79 -13.23 -14.60 -19.03
N ASN A 80 -12.99 -14.66 -17.71
CA ASN A 80 -13.03 -13.50 -16.84
C ASN A 80 -11.63 -13.25 -16.26
N TYR A 81 -11.07 -12.08 -16.56
CA TYR A 81 -9.76 -11.68 -16.05
C TYR A 81 -9.80 -11.32 -14.55
N LEU A 82 -11.00 -11.27 -13.95
CA LEU A 82 -11.23 -10.98 -12.53
C LEU A 82 -10.56 -9.67 -12.07
N SER A 83 -10.55 -8.70 -12.97
CA SER A 83 -10.11 -7.32 -12.79
C SER A 83 -10.70 -6.48 -13.91
N ASP A 84 -11.06 -5.25 -13.59
CA ASP A 84 -11.46 -4.24 -14.57
C ASP A 84 -10.27 -3.50 -15.21
N ASP A 85 -9.04 -3.74 -14.72
CA ASP A 85 -7.79 -3.04 -15.07
C ASP A 85 -7.90 -1.49 -15.05
N ALA A 86 -8.92 -0.97 -14.37
CA ALA A 86 -9.18 0.46 -14.28
C ALA A 86 -8.27 1.09 -13.22
N ARG A 87 -8.05 2.40 -13.35
CA ARG A 87 -7.39 3.20 -12.32
C ARG A 87 -8.41 3.61 -11.27
N HIS A 88 -8.25 3.11 -10.06
CA HIS A 88 -9.05 3.48 -8.90
C HIS A 88 -8.27 4.44 -8.00
N SER A 89 -8.95 5.42 -7.42
CA SER A 89 -8.31 6.39 -6.53
C SER A 89 -7.68 5.67 -5.33
N ALA A 90 -6.43 6.01 -5.01
CA ALA A 90 -5.78 5.48 -3.81
C ALA A 90 -6.46 5.98 -2.51
N GLU A 91 -7.18 7.11 -2.57
CA GLU A 91 -8.01 7.60 -1.47
C GLU A 91 -9.27 6.74 -1.24
N GLU A 92 -9.86 6.25 -2.34
CA GLU A 92 -11.03 5.36 -2.32
C GLU A 92 -10.62 3.96 -1.84
N VAL A 93 -9.62 3.36 -2.48
CA VAL A 93 -9.11 2.02 -2.14
C VAL A 93 -8.51 2.04 -0.73
N GLY A 94 -7.82 3.12 -0.36
CA GLY A 94 -7.35 3.41 1.00
C GLY A 94 -6.15 2.58 1.47
N THR A 95 -5.57 1.71 0.63
CA THR A 95 -4.35 0.96 0.95
C THR A 95 -3.14 1.89 1.05
N ASN A 96 -2.05 1.41 1.66
CA ASN A 96 -0.81 2.18 1.82
C ASN A 96 -0.41 2.91 0.53
N LEU A 97 -0.05 4.19 0.60
CA LEU A 97 0.10 5.07 -0.56
C LEU A 97 1.45 4.98 -1.27
N GLN A 98 2.48 4.40 -0.64
CA GLN A 98 3.87 4.58 -1.07
C GLN A 98 4.12 4.17 -2.54
N ARG A 99 3.43 3.14 -3.03
CA ARG A 99 3.56 2.68 -4.42
C ARG A 99 2.81 3.57 -5.43
N ALA A 100 1.63 4.09 -5.07
CA ALA A 100 0.83 4.92 -5.98
C ALA A 100 1.26 6.39 -5.99
N ALA A 101 1.83 6.90 -4.89
CA ALA A 101 2.17 8.32 -4.75
C ALA A 101 3.51 8.72 -5.42
N GLY A 102 4.34 7.77 -5.83
CA GLY A 102 5.68 8.04 -6.37
C GLY A 102 5.71 8.98 -7.58
N PHE A 103 6.74 9.82 -7.69
CA PHE A 103 6.85 10.85 -8.73
C PHE A 103 7.63 10.43 -9.98
N ASN A 104 8.24 9.24 -10.00
CA ASN A 104 9.18 8.86 -11.06
C ASN A 104 8.60 8.95 -12.48
N ALA A 105 7.31 8.69 -12.63
CA ALA A 105 6.60 8.74 -13.92
C ALA A 105 6.01 10.13 -14.24
N MET A 106 6.23 11.15 -13.41
CA MET A 106 5.73 12.51 -13.63
C MET A 106 6.71 13.32 -14.51
N ALA A 107 6.23 14.38 -15.16
CA ALA A 107 7.08 15.24 -15.99
C ALA A 107 8.25 15.82 -15.17
N GLY A 108 9.45 15.84 -15.75
CA GLY A 108 10.67 16.29 -15.08
C GLY A 108 11.37 15.24 -14.19
N TRP A 109 10.79 14.05 -14.02
CA TRP A 109 11.37 12.96 -13.24
C TRP A 109 11.95 11.84 -14.13
N THR A 110 12.70 10.91 -13.51
CA THR A 110 13.52 9.89 -14.18
C THR A 110 12.82 9.14 -15.32
N TRP A 111 11.55 8.77 -15.14
CA TRP A 111 10.77 8.02 -16.13
C TRP A 111 9.61 8.85 -16.72
N GLY A 112 9.63 10.18 -16.55
CA GLY A 112 8.55 11.08 -16.98
C GLY A 112 8.27 11.04 -18.49
N GLN A 113 9.29 10.73 -19.30
CA GLN A 113 9.16 10.57 -20.75
C GLN A 113 8.53 9.22 -21.15
N MET A 114 8.49 8.25 -20.23
CA MET A 114 7.98 6.89 -20.48
C MET A 114 6.52 6.70 -20.04
N SER A 115 5.86 7.74 -19.53
CA SER A 115 4.45 7.72 -19.13
C SER A 115 3.59 8.58 -20.06
N SER A 116 2.31 8.24 -20.19
CA SER A 116 1.38 9.01 -21.04
C SER A 116 1.08 10.39 -20.46
N GLN A 117 0.65 11.32 -21.32
CA GLN A 117 0.15 12.63 -20.87
C GLN A 117 -1.11 12.47 -20.02
N THR A 118 -2.04 11.60 -20.43
CA THR A 118 -3.27 11.26 -19.67
C THR A 118 -2.98 10.86 -18.23
N TYR A 119 -1.97 10.00 -17.98
CA TYR A 119 -1.59 9.62 -16.63
C TYR A 119 -1.12 10.82 -15.79
N LYS A 120 -0.37 11.75 -16.40
CA LYS A 120 0.12 12.95 -15.72
C LYS A 120 -1.03 13.91 -15.42
N ASP A 121 -1.97 14.08 -16.34
CA ASP A 121 -3.14 14.95 -16.20
C ASP A 121 -4.09 14.44 -15.11
N GLU A 122 -4.35 13.12 -15.07
CA GLU A 122 -5.15 12.48 -14.01
C GLU A 122 -4.53 12.70 -12.62
N ARG A 123 -3.20 12.79 -12.53
CA ARG A 123 -2.45 13.03 -11.28
C ARG A 123 -2.21 14.51 -10.97
N ALA A 124 -2.62 15.43 -11.84
CA ALA A 124 -2.38 16.86 -11.65
C ALA A 124 -3.02 17.43 -10.37
N PRO A 125 -4.25 17.04 -9.96
CA PRO A 125 -4.86 17.55 -8.74
C PRO A 125 -4.04 17.22 -7.49
N ILE A 126 -3.94 18.17 -6.57
CA ILE A 126 -3.40 17.94 -5.22
C ILE A 126 -4.57 17.64 -4.29
N ILE A 127 -4.52 16.50 -3.61
CA ILE A 127 -5.56 16.04 -2.68
C ILE A 127 -4.95 15.74 -1.30
N GLU A 128 -5.78 15.81 -0.26
CA GLU A 128 -5.40 15.37 1.08
C GLU A 128 -5.71 13.89 1.24
N PHE A 129 -4.70 13.09 1.56
CA PHE A 129 -4.89 11.67 1.80
C PHE A 129 -5.19 11.39 3.27
N THR A 130 -6.16 10.52 3.51
CA THR A 130 -6.64 10.14 4.83
C THR A 130 -6.62 8.64 5.04
N ASP A 131 -6.68 8.22 6.30
CA ASP A 131 -7.02 6.87 6.68
C ASP A 131 -8.52 6.76 6.97
N THR A 132 -9.06 5.54 6.89
CA THR A 132 -10.43 5.24 7.30
C THR A 132 -10.37 4.33 8.52
N ASP A 133 -11.04 4.70 9.60
CA ASP A 133 -11.14 3.83 10.77
C ASP A 133 -11.97 2.59 10.41
N PRO A 134 -11.42 1.37 10.50
CA PRO A 134 -12.15 0.17 10.09
C PRO A 134 -13.35 -0.16 10.98
N LYS A 135 -13.41 0.35 12.22
CA LYS A 135 -14.52 0.11 13.15
C LYS A 135 -15.68 1.05 12.90
N THR A 136 -15.40 2.33 12.68
CA THR A 136 -16.44 3.36 12.57
C THR A 136 -16.73 3.77 11.12
N GLY A 137 -15.80 3.53 10.20
CA GLY A 137 -15.83 4.05 8.83
C GLY A 137 -15.50 5.54 8.71
N ALA A 138 -15.14 6.21 9.81
CA ALA A 138 -14.81 7.62 9.79
C ALA A 138 -13.44 7.88 9.16
N LYS A 139 -13.33 8.94 8.34
CA LYS A 139 -12.04 9.43 7.85
C LYS A 139 -11.24 10.05 9.00
N ARG A 140 -9.92 9.86 9.00
CA ARG A 140 -8.97 10.43 9.96
C ARG A 140 -7.63 10.76 9.29
N PRO A 141 -6.79 11.64 9.85
CA PRO A 141 -5.45 11.88 9.33
C PRO A 141 -4.59 10.61 9.32
N LEU A 142 -3.42 10.62 8.68
CA LEU A 142 -2.53 9.45 8.67
C LEU A 142 -1.84 9.26 10.03
N TYR A 143 -1.44 8.02 10.33
CA TYR A 143 -0.77 7.67 11.59
C TYR A 143 0.65 8.22 11.65
N ASN A 144 0.95 8.95 12.72
CA ASN A 144 2.23 9.55 13.00
C ASN A 144 3.02 8.71 14.02
N PRO A 145 4.10 8.04 13.60
CA PRO A 145 4.91 7.24 14.50
C PRO A 145 5.73 8.07 15.50
N LEU A 146 5.87 9.39 15.30
CA LEU A 146 6.59 10.26 16.23
C LEU A 146 5.72 10.72 17.40
N THR A 147 4.41 10.83 17.21
CA THR A 147 3.46 11.27 18.25
C THR A 147 2.57 10.13 18.78
N GLY A 148 2.50 9.00 18.05
CA GLY A 148 1.60 7.88 18.35
C GLY A 148 0.13 8.17 18.04
N LYS A 149 -0.17 9.20 17.24
CA LYS A 149 -1.53 9.69 16.96
C LYS A 149 -1.81 9.72 15.46
N TYR A 150 -3.07 9.84 15.09
CA TYR A 150 -3.49 10.11 13.71
C TYR A 150 -3.56 11.63 13.49
N ASP A 151 -2.41 12.25 13.20
CA ASP A 151 -2.27 13.72 13.08
C ASP A 151 -1.41 14.18 11.88
N ILE A 152 -1.08 13.29 10.94
CA ILE A 152 -0.44 13.67 9.68
C ILE A 152 -1.49 14.11 8.66
N HIS A 153 -1.43 15.39 8.31
CA HIS A 153 -2.18 16.01 7.21
C HIS A 153 -1.31 16.07 5.96
N TYR A 154 -1.37 15.03 5.14
CA TYR A 154 -0.53 14.91 3.95
C TYR A 154 -1.31 15.27 2.68
N LYS A 155 -0.78 16.24 1.94
CA LYS A 155 -1.28 16.63 0.62
C LYS A 155 -0.28 16.23 -0.45
N GLY A 156 -0.76 15.53 -1.46
CA GLY A 156 0.04 15.06 -2.58
C GLY A 156 -0.75 15.03 -3.87
N HIS A 157 -0.06 14.79 -4.98
CA HIS A 157 -0.71 14.51 -6.26
C HIS A 157 -1.67 13.34 -6.13
N ALA A 158 -2.81 13.42 -6.82
CA ALA A 158 -3.73 12.30 -6.94
C ALA A 158 -2.95 11.04 -7.37
N ALA A 159 -3.35 9.92 -6.80
CA ALA A 159 -2.63 8.66 -6.90
C ALA A 159 -3.64 7.55 -7.16
N PHE A 160 -3.25 6.57 -7.96
CA PHE A 160 -4.17 5.53 -8.43
C PHE A 160 -3.54 4.16 -8.32
N TYR A 161 -4.37 3.19 -7.93
CA TYR A 161 -4.07 1.78 -8.03
C TYR A 161 -4.82 1.17 -9.21
N ARG A 162 -4.24 0.15 -9.82
CA ARG A 162 -4.96 -0.71 -10.77
C ARG A 162 -5.43 -1.94 -10.05
N THR A 163 -6.63 -2.40 -10.39
CA THR A 163 -7.21 -3.57 -9.75
C THR A 163 -6.36 -4.81 -10.03
N PRO A 164 -5.76 -5.47 -9.03
CA PRO A 164 -5.08 -6.73 -9.25
C PRO A 164 -6.10 -7.81 -9.64
N THR A 165 -5.72 -8.67 -10.59
CA THR A 165 -6.53 -9.84 -10.94
C THR A 165 -6.67 -10.76 -9.74
N LEU A 166 -7.88 -11.32 -9.56
CA LEU A 166 -8.12 -12.39 -8.59
C LEU A 166 -7.89 -13.79 -9.16
N VAL A 167 -7.47 -13.90 -10.44
CA VAL A 167 -7.15 -15.19 -11.04
C VAL A 167 -6.08 -15.87 -10.19
N SER A 168 -6.39 -17.08 -9.71
CA SER A 168 -5.50 -17.86 -8.85
C SER A 168 -5.09 -17.14 -7.56
N ILE A 169 -5.98 -16.32 -6.98
CA ILE A 169 -5.70 -15.54 -5.75
C ILE A 169 -5.24 -16.40 -4.56
N TRP A 170 -5.63 -17.67 -4.54
CA TRP A 170 -5.17 -18.65 -3.55
C TRP A 170 -3.63 -18.83 -3.54
N ALA A 171 -2.95 -18.50 -4.64
CA ALA A 171 -1.51 -18.67 -4.81
C ALA A 171 -0.69 -17.38 -4.69
N THR A 172 -1.34 -16.22 -4.63
CA THR A 172 -0.69 -14.89 -4.72
C THR A 172 -0.62 -14.13 -3.39
N ALA A 173 -1.14 -14.72 -2.30
CA ALA A 173 -0.99 -14.16 -0.96
C ALA A 173 0.50 -14.09 -0.53
N PRO A 174 0.91 -13.09 0.29
CA PRO A 174 0.07 -12.07 0.93
C PRO A 174 -0.54 -11.03 -0.03
N PHE A 175 -1.68 -10.46 0.34
CA PHE A 175 -2.38 -9.44 -0.46
C PHE A 175 -1.77 -8.04 -0.28
N PHE A 176 -2.29 -7.10 -1.10
CA PHE A 176 -1.83 -5.72 -1.32
C PHE A 176 -0.53 -5.63 -2.10
N HIS A 177 -0.31 -4.49 -2.78
CA HIS A 177 0.89 -4.27 -3.62
C HIS A 177 2.22 -4.33 -2.85
N ASN A 178 2.19 -4.20 -1.53
CA ASN A 178 3.35 -4.29 -0.64
C ASN A 178 3.42 -5.63 0.12
N ASN A 179 2.55 -6.60 -0.21
CA ASN A 179 2.44 -7.90 0.45
C ASN A 179 2.26 -7.81 1.98
N ALA A 180 1.61 -6.75 2.45
CA ALA A 180 1.45 -6.48 3.88
C ALA A 180 0.23 -7.18 4.51
N LEU A 181 -0.72 -7.66 3.70
CA LEU A 181 -1.94 -8.28 4.20
C LEU A 181 -1.89 -9.79 4.08
N GLY A 182 -1.41 -10.44 5.13
CA GLY A 182 -1.28 -11.90 5.19
C GLY A 182 0.06 -12.33 5.75
N LYS A 183 0.22 -13.62 6.02
CA LYS A 183 1.49 -14.20 6.44
C LYS A 183 2.34 -14.58 5.23
N TYR A 184 3.63 -14.33 5.34
CA TYR A 184 4.62 -14.94 4.47
C TYR A 184 5.21 -16.16 5.19
N ASN A 185 4.82 -17.37 4.77
CA ASN A 185 5.31 -18.62 5.36
C ASN A 185 6.48 -19.26 4.59
N GLY A 186 6.81 -18.76 3.40
CA GLY A 186 7.91 -19.29 2.58
C GLY A 186 7.70 -20.72 2.06
N ASP A 187 6.50 -21.29 2.24
CA ASP A 187 6.16 -22.64 1.80
C ASP A 187 5.49 -22.58 0.41
N PRO A 188 6.17 -23.06 -0.66
CA PRO A 188 5.64 -22.97 -2.01
C PRO A 188 4.59 -24.06 -2.34
N SER A 189 4.34 -25.02 -1.43
CA SER A 189 3.36 -26.09 -1.63
C SER A 189 1.93 -25.55 -1.74
N VAL A 190 1.02 -26.33 -2.32
CA VAL A 190 -0.41 -25.99 -2.39
C VAL A 190 -0.97 -25.72 -0.98
N LYS A 191 -0.63 -26.57 -0.01
CA LYS A 191 -1.02 -26.38 1.40
C LYS A 191 -0.50 -25.05 1.94
N GLY A 192 0.78 -24.75 1.77
CA GLY A 192 1.41 -23.52 2.25
C GLY A 192 0.78 -22.26 1.64
N ARG A 193 0.49 -22.28 0.34
CA ARG A 193 -0.17 -21.18 -0.38
C ARG A 193 -1.60 -20.95 0.10
N VAL A 194 -2.40 -22.01 0.21
CA VAL A 194 -3.77 -21.93 0.75
C VAL A 194 -3.74 -21.43 2.19
N GLU A 195 -2.75 -21.80 3.00
CA GLU A 195 -2.58 -21.32 4.36
C GLU A 195 -2.32 -19.81 4.42
N ALA A 196 -1.47 -19.29 3.52
CA ALA A 196 -1.19 -17.86 3.39
C ALA A 196 -2.39 -17.08 2.86
N TYR A 197 -3.09 -17.64 1.86
CA TYR A 197 -4.34 -17.12 1.33
C TYR A 197 -5.41 -17.00 2.42
N GLN A 198 -5.62 -18.06 3.21
CA GLN A 198 -6.64 -18.07 4.27
C GLN A 198 -6.37 -16.95 5.28
N ASP A 199 -5.12 -16.79 5.72
CA ASP A 199 -4.73 -15.72 6.65
C ASP A 199 -4.91 -14.32 6.04
N ALA A 200 -4.55 -14.14 4.76
CA ALA A 200 -4.73 -12.88 4.05
C ALA A 200 -6.22 -12.51 3.87
N ALA A 201 -7.05 -13.47 3.44
CA ALA A 201 -8.48 -13.27 3.22
C ALA A 201 -9.25 -13.06 4.54
N GLU A 202 -8.84 -13.72 5.62
CA GLU A 202 -9.37 -13.43 6.96
C GLU A 202 -8.98 -12.02 7.41
N LYS A 203 -7.72 -11.61 7.25
CA LYS A 203 -7.32 -10.24 7.61
C LYS A 203 -7.99 -9.19 6.73
N LEU A 204 -8.30 -9.51 5.47
CA LEU A 204 -9.07 -8.65 4.59
C LEU A 204 -10.45 -8.34 5.18
N LEU A 205 -11.18 -9.38 5.56
CA LEU A 205 -12.58 -9.30 6.02
C LEU A 205 -12.75 -9.03 7.52
N TRP A 206 -11.73 -9.29 8.34
CA TRP A 206 -11.68 -8.95 9.76
C TRP A 206 -10.47 -8.03 10.04
N PRO A 207 -10.58 -6.71 9.77
CA PRO A 207 -9.50 -5.75 9.96
C PRO A 207 -8.90 -5.73 11.38
N GLU A 208 -9.66 -6.11 12.40
CA GLU A 208 -9.20 -6.25 13.78
C GLU A 208 -8.16 -7.35 13.98
N ARG A 209 -8.01 -8.28 13.01
CA ARG A 209 -6.95 -9.31 12.99
C ARG A 209 -5.66 -8.82 12.36
N ARG A 210 -5.66 -7.62 11.77
CA ARG A 210 -4.48 -7.00 11.14
C ARG A 210 -3.50 -6.51 12.22
N LEU A 211 -2.25 -6.31 11.82
CA LEU A 211 -1.21 -5.81 12.71
C LEU A 211 -1.33 -4.29 12.91
N GLY A 212 -1.89 -3.57 11.91
CA GLY A 212 -2.15 -2.14 12.00
C GLY A 212 -0.86 -1.36 12.23
N ILE A 213 -0.82 -0.50 13.26
CA ILE A 213 0.37 0.30 13.60
C ILE A 213 1.64 -0.53 13.85
N LYS A 214 1.53 -1.84 14.13
CA LYS A 214 2.68 -2.73 14.29
C LYS A 214 3.35 -3.08 12.95
N THR A 215 2.73 -2.75 11.82
CA THR A 215 3.36 -2.89 10.50
C THR A 215 4.33 -1.76 10.16
N VAL A 216 4.37 -0.69 10.96
CA VAL A 216 5.35 0.38 10.79
C VAL A 216 6.75 -0.20 10.89
N LYS A 217 7.46 -0.23 9.76
CA LYS A 217 8.83 -0.74 9.70
C LYS A 217 9.76 0.23 10.41
N VAL A 218 10.58 -0.29 11.32
CA VAL A 218 11.54 0.48 12.12
C VAL A 218 12.94 -0.10 11.98
N ALA A 219 13.95 0.74 12.16
CA ALA A 219 15.34 0.30 12.22
C ALA A 219 15.55 -0.62 13.43
N ASP A 220 16.23 -1.74 13.21
CA ASP A 220 16.54 -2.75 14.24
C ASP A 220 17.85 -2.46 15.00
N ALA A 221 18.65 -1.52 14.49
CA ALA A 221 19.87 -0.97 15.06
C ALA A 221 19.93 0.56 14.86
N PRO A 222 20.88 1.27 15.50
CA PRO A 222 21.20 2.64 15.10
C PRO A 222 21.52 2.73 13.61
N THR A 223 21.04 3.77 12.93
CA THR A 223 21.15 3.93 11.48
C THR A 223 21.38 5.37 11.10
N SER A 224 21.83 5.65 9.88
CA SER A 224 21.99 7.00 9.33
C SER A 224 21.12 7.20 8.08
N LEU A 225 21.19 8.38 7.48
CA LEU A 225 20.61 8.62 6.15
C LEU A 225 21.32 7.76 5.07
N PRO A 226 20.64 7.42 3.96
CA PRO A 226 21.25 6.67 2.86
C PRO A 226 22.57 7.25 2.36
N ALA A 227 23.48 6.38 1.92
CA ALA A 227 24.81 6.79 1.44
C ALA A 227 24.77 7.80 0.27
N ILE A 228 23.69 7.84 -0.51
CA ILE A 228 23.50 8.81 -1.61
C ILE A 228 23.63 10.27 -1.13
N PHE A 229 23.21 10.55 0.11
CA PHE A 229 23.35 11.88 0.73
C PHE A 229 24.82 12.27 0.95
N SER A 230 25.70 11.28 1.13
CA SER A 230 27.14 11.50 1.30
C SER A 230 27.87 11.82 -0.02
N GLY A 231 27.22 11.63 -1.17
CA GLY A 231 27.77 11.99 -2.49
C GLY A 231 27.53 13.45 -2.90
N LEU A 232 26.59 14.16 -2.26
CA LEU A 232 26.13 15.51 -2.62
C LEU A 232 26.95 16.63 -1.95
N LYS A 233 28.28 16.45 -1.93
CA LYS A 233 29.20 17.20 -1.04
C LYS A 233 29.67 18.61 -1.43
N PRO A 234 29.58 19.15 -2.66
CA PRO A 234 30.25 20.43 -2.96
C PRO A 234 29.81 21.61 -2.08
N ASP A 235 28.51 21.73 -1.77
CA ASP A 235 27.95 22.94 -1.14
C ASP A 235 27.79 22.86 0.38
N LEU A 236 28.09 21.70 0.99
CA LEU A 236 27.89 21.49 2.43
C LEU A 236 29.03 22.08 3.27
N LYS A 237 30.24 22.15 2.72
CA LYS A 237 31.42 22.62 3.44
C LYS A 237 31.33 24.09 3.83
N GLU A 238 30.87 24.95 2.89
CA GLU A 238 30.71 26.39 3.12
C GLU A 238 29.60 26.72 4.13
N LYS A 239 28.51 25.94 4.14
CA LYS A 239 27.34 26.21 4.97
C LYS A 239 27.35 25.52 6.32
N PHE A 240 28.12 24.45 6.49
CA PHE A 240 28.06 23.57 7.66
C PHE A 240 29.43 23.23 8.27
N ASP A 241 30.50 23.98 7.97
CA ASP A 241 31.80 23.93 8.66
C ASP A 241 32.36 22.50 8.87
N ASP A 242 32.47 21.71 7.79
CA ASP A 242 32.95 20.31 7.81
C ASP A 242 32.10 19.36 8.70
N MET A 243 30.82 19.67 8.95
CA MET A 243 29.92 18.79 9.69
C MET A 243 29.81 17.42 9.01
N LYS A 244 30.29 16.41 9.74
CA LYS A 244 30.26 15.00 9.37
C LYS A 244 28.81 14.50 9.38
N LEU A 245 28.34 13.93 8.26
CA LEU A 245 26.98 13.37 8.17
C LEU A 245 26.75 12.23 9.17
N GLU A 246 27.84 11.60 9.64
CA GLU A 246 27.87 10.63 10.73
C GLU A 246 27.24 11.18 12.04
N ILE A 247 27.08 12.50 12.15
CA ILE A 247 26.38 13.13 13.27
C ILE A 247 24.88 12.83 13.28
N LEU A 248 24.30 12.60 12.09
CA LEU A 248 22.92 12.21 11.86
C LEU A 248 22.75 10.69 11.99
N GLU A 249 23.02 10.20 13.19
CA GLU A 249 22.69 8.83 13.59
C GLU A 249 21.37 8.85 14.34
N PHE A 250 20.46 8.00 13.89
CA PHE A 250 19.14 7.83 14.44
C PHE A 250 19.12 6.55 15.28
N PRO A 251 18.42 6.57 16.44
CA PRO A 251 18.36 5.41 17.31
C PRO A 251 17.60 4.25 16.66
N LYS A 252 17.87 3.04 17.15
CA LYS A 252 17.00 1.86 16.95
C LYS A 252 15.54 2.23 17.21
N GLY A 253 14.63 1.71 16.39
CA GLY A 253 13.20 2.02 16.46
C GLY A 253 12.79 3.21 15.60
N THR A 254 13.72 3.90 14.93
CA THR A 254 13.38 4.98 14.00
C THR A 254 12.60 4.41 12.80
N PRO A 255 11.45 4.99 12.41
CA PRO A 255 10.68 4.51 11.27
C PRO A 255 11.50 4.55 9.97
N VAL A 256 11.53 3.44 9.23
CA VAL A 256 12.32 3.31 8.00
C VAL A 256 11.83 4.29 6.93
N ASN A 257 10.51 4.41 6.75
CA ASN A 257 9.93 5.34 5.78
C ASN A 257 10.27 6.82 6.11
N LEU A 258 10.53 7.16 7.38
CA LEU A 258 10.92 8.51 7.77
C LEU A 258 12.28 8.89 7.18
N LEU A 259 13.18 7.91 7.06
CA LEU A 259 14.53 8.09 6.52
C LEU A 259 14.59 7.89 5.00
N MET A 260 13.82 6.92 4.47
CA MET A 260 13.86 6.55 3.06
C MET A 260 12.95 7.41 2.17
N GLY A 261 11.92 8.04 2.75
CA GLY A 261 10.95 8.86 2.03
C GLY A 261 11.42 10.28 1.71
N ILE A 262 12.72 10.52 1.62
CA ILE A 262 13.30 11.87 1.51
C ILE A 262 14.00 12.06 0.17
N HIS A 263 13.67 13.14 -0.53
CA HIS A 263 14.39 13.54 -1.73
C HIS A 263 15.76 14.15 -1.36
N PRO A 264 16.87 13.79 -2.04
CA PRO A 264 18.21 14.22 -1.63
C PRO A 264 18.45 15.74 -1.62
N GLU A 265 17.68 16.50 -2.40
CA GLU A 265 17.75 17.97 -2.43
C GLU A 265 17.44 18.63 -1.07
N HIS A 266 16.74 17.90 -0.19
CA HIS A 266 16.33 18.39 1.13
C HIS A 266 17.43 18.32 2.20
N LEU A 267 18.61 17.78 1.87
CA LEU A 267 19.72 17.66 2.80
C LEU A 267 20.08 18.98 3.52
N PRO A 268 20.18 20.15 2.84
CA PRO A 268 20.48 21.41 3.53
C PRO A 268 19.43 21.79 4.58
N ALA A 269 18.14 21.55 4.31
CA ALA A 269 17.07 21.82 5.26
C ALA A 269 17.14 20.90 6.49
N ILE A 270 17.50 19.62 6.28
CA ILE A 270 17.71 18.64 7.34
C ILE A 270 18.87 19.04 8.25
N LEU A 271 20.01 19.42 7.67
CA LEU A 271 21.19 19.87 8.44
C LEU A 271 20.90 21.17 9.19
N THR A 272 20.15 22.09 8.57
CA THR A 272 19.69 23.33 9.23
C THR A 272 18.80 23.01 10.43
N ALA A 273 17.88 22.06 10.32
CA ALA A 273 17.03 21.63 11.44
C ALA A 273 17.86 21.00 12.56
N TYR A 274 18.86 20.18 12.23
CA TYR A 274 19.80 19.64 13.22
C TYR A 274 20.51 20.74 13.99
N MET A 275 21.14 21.68 13.28
CA MET A 275 21.82 22.82 13.89
C MET A 275 20.90 23.67 14.76
N GLY A 276 19.69 23.95 14.28
CA GLY A 276 18.67 24.70 15.02
C GLY A 276 18.27 24.01 16.33
N GLY A 277 18.11 22.68 16.30
CA GLY A 277 17.81 21.88 17.50
C GLY A 277 18.95 21.89 18.52
N VAL A 278 20.20 21.79 18.05
CA VAL A 278 21.41 21.87 18.91
C VAL A 278 21.57 23.26 19.53
N LEU A 279 21.47 24.32 18.72
CA LEU A 279 21.68 25.70 19.16
C LEU A 279 20.53 26.19 20.06
N ALA A 280 19.29 25.81 19.74
CA ALA A 280 18.07 26.29 20.39
C ALA A 280 18.04 27.83 20.55
N GLY A 281 18.31 28.54 19.44
CA GLY A 281 18.32 30.00 19.39
C GLY A 281 19.65 30.67 19.78
N LYS A 282 20.65 29.91 20.23
CA LYS A 282 21.99 30.43 20.49
C LYS A 282 22.75 30.79 19.21
N PRO A 283 23.74 31.69 19.26
CA PRO A 283 24.56 32.05 18.11
C PRO A 283 25.26 30.84 17.50
N ARG A 284 25.44 30.85 16.16
CA ARG A 284 26.09 29.76 15.41
C ARG A 284 27.50 29.42 15.95
N THR A 285 28.22 30.41 16.48
CA THR A 285 29.55 30.24 17.08
C THR A 285 29.55 29.30 18.29
N GLU A 286 28.41 29.08 18.95
CA GLU A 286 28.28 28.10 20.04
C GLU A 286 28.05 26.66 19.55
N PHE A 287 27.84 26.43 18.25
CA PHE A 287 27.56 25.08 17.74
C PHE A 287 28.65 24.05 18.09
N PRO A 288 29.96 24.32 17.91
CA PRO A 288 31.00 23.35 18.22
C PRO A 288 31.01 22.89 19.69
N SER A 289 30.63 23.76 20.63
CA SER A 289 30.60 23.40 22.06
C SER A 289 29.32 22.66 22.46
N LEU A 290 28.22 22.86 21.73
CA LEU A 290 26.90 22.28 22.06
C LEU A 290 26.59 20.98 21.32
N VAL A 291 27.23 20.74 20.17
CA VAL A 291 26.84 19.66 19.27
C VAL A 291 26.87 18.27 19.92
N ASN A 292 27.83 18.02 20.81
CA ASN A 292 27.95 16.75 21.51
C ASN A 292 26.96 16.63 22.68
N THR A 293 26.69 17.72 23.41
CA THR A 293 25.84 17.71 24.60
C THR A 293 24.35 17.81 24.27
N ARG A 294 24.00 18.33 23.08
CA ARG A 294 22.62 18.56 22.62
C ARG A 294 22.26 17.78 21.37
N ARG A 295 22.99 16.69 21.10
CA ARG A 295 22.76 15.82 19.94
C ARG A 295 21.30 15.35 19.83
N GLU A 296 20.72 14.90 20.94
CA GLU A 296 19.32 14.43 20.97
C GLU A 296 18.32 15.50 20.52
N ALA A 297 18.49 16.74 20.98
CA ALA A 297 17.65 17.86 20.55
C ALA A 297 17.79 18.14 19.04
N GLY A 298 19.00 18.01 18.50
CA GLY A 298 19.27 18.04 17.07
C GLY A 298 18.54 16.92 16.32
N ILE A 299 18.65 15.67 16.79
CA ILE A 299 17.99 14.51 16.16
C ILE A 299 16.47 14.63 16.21
N GLU A 300 15.88 15.09 17.30
CA GLU A 300 14.43 15.31 17.40
C GLU A 300 13.94 16.42 16.46
N ALA A 301 14.73 17.49 16.29
CA ALA A 301 14.44 18.51 15.29
C ALA A 301 14.51 17.93 13.86
N VAL A 302 15.49 17.06 13.59
CA VAL A 302 15.61 16.36 12.31
C VAL A 302 14.42 15.44 12.07
N LYS A 303 14.00 14.59 13.03
CA LYS A 303 12.84 13.70 12.86
C LYS A 303 11.58 14.47 12.46
N ARG A 304 11.31 15.61 13.10
CA ARG A 304 10.18 16.48 12.72
C ARG A 304 10.33 17.03 11.29
N LYS A 305 11.54 17.49 10.94
CA LYS A 305 11.82 18.00 9.59
C LYS A 305 11.73 16.92 8.52
N LEU A 306 12.17 15.70 8.82
CA LEU A 306 12.04 14.55 7.93
C LEU A 306 10.58 14.20 7.68
N LEU A 307 9.72 14.28 8.70
CA LEU A 307 8.29 14.04 8.53
C LEU A 307 7.64 15.12 7.66
N GLU A 308 7.98 16.38 7.88
CA GLU A 308 7.51 17.53 7.08
C GLU A 308 7.92 17.42 5.61
N LEU A 309 9.14 16.97 5.34
CA LEU A 309 9.70 16.82 3.99
C LEU A 309 9.49 15.42 3.40
N ASN A 310 8.72 14.57 4.07
CA ASN A 310 8.51 13.20 3.60
C ASN A 310 7.65 13.21 2.33
N THR A 311 8.14 12.54 1.31
CA THR A 311 7.47 12.42 0.02
C THR A 311 6.19 11.59 0.08
N CYS A 312 6.05 10.68 1.05
CA CYS A 312 4.83 9.90 1.29
C CYS A 312 4.78 9.39 2.76
N PRO A 313 4.30 10.21 3.72
CA PRO A 313 4.29 9.88 5.15
C PRO A 313 3.15 8.92 5.54
N ASP A 314 2.99 7.82 4.81
CA ASP A 314 2.06 6.74 5.12
C ASP A 314 2.81 5.51 5.64
N PHE A 315 2.79 5.36 6.97
CA PHE A 315 3.64 4.41 7.68
C PHE A 315 2.98 3.05 7.96
N VAL A 316 1.65 2.97 7.92
CA VAL A 316 0.92 1.72 8.21
C VAL A 316 0.74 0.96 6.90
N GLU A 317 1.31 -0.25 6.83
CA GLU A 317 1.47 -1.00 5.59
C GLU A 317 0.21 -1.80 5.22
N ASP A 318 -0.59 -2.21 6.21
CA ASP A 318 -1.74 -3.12 6.04
C ASP A 318 -3.12 -2.43 6.22
N ARG A 319 -3.18 -1.10 6.16
CA ARG A 319 -4.45 -0.34 6.23
C ARG A 319 -5.22 -0.38 4.92
N GLY A 320 -6.49 0.02 4.97
CA GLY A 320 -7.33 0.23 3.78
C GLY A 320 -8.01 -1.01 3.22
N HIS A 321 -8.72 -0.83 2.11
CA HIS A 321 -9.47 -1.86 1.40
C HIS A 321 -10.35 -2.66 2.37
N TYR A 322 -11.31 -1.98 2.99
CA TYR A 322 -12.20 -2.52 4.01
C TYR A 322 -13.54 -3.01 3.46
N TYR A 323 -13.64 -3.22 2.14
CA TYR A 323 -14.81 -3.81 1.49
C TYR A 323 -15.12 -5.17 2.13
N GLY A 324 -16.40 -5.44 2.39
CA GLY A 324 -16.83 -6.66 3.07
C GLY A 324 -16.56 -6.74 4.60
N SER A 325 -15.87 -5.77 5.21
CA SER A 325 -15.57 -5.80 6.66
C SER A 325 -16.82 -5.78 7.56
N LYS A 326 -17.92 -5.19 7.07
CA LYS A 326 -19.22 -5.09 7.76
C LYS A 326 -20.14 -6.31 7.58
N LEU A 327 -19.74 -7.27 6.75
CA LEU A 327 -20.49 -8.52 6.56
C LEU A 327 -20.53 -9.33 7.85
N ASN A 328 -21.53 -10.20 7.98
CA ASN A 328 -21.53 -11.15 9.10
C ASN A 328 -20.52 -12.30 8.87
N ASP A 329 -20.19 -13.04 9.92
CA ASP A 329 -19.17 -14.10 9.85
C ASP A 329 -19.50 -15.21 8.83
N LYS A 330 -20.79 -15.52 8.63
CA LYS A 330 -21.22 -16.54 7.66
C LYS A 330 -20.95 -16.04 6.23
N GLU A 331 -21.32 -14.81 5.93
CA GLU A 331 -21.07 -14.16 4.63
C GLU A 331 -19.57 -14.08 4.33
N LYS A 332 -18.76 -13.65 5.31
CA LYS A 332 -17.31 -13.56 5.16
C LYS A 332 -16.68 -14.91 4.84
N ARG A 333 -17.05 -15.96 5.58
CA ARG A 333 -16.55 -17.31 5.33
C ARG A 333 -16.98 -17.84 3.97
N ALA A 334 -18.22 -17.60 3.56
CA ALA A 334 -18.71 -17.99 2.24
C ALA A 334 -17.94 -17.29 1.11
N LEU A 335 -17.64 -16.00 1.26
CA LEU A 335 -16.82 -15.24 0.31
C LEU A 335 -15.41 -15.82 0.19
N ILE A 336 -14.75 -16.14 1.31
CA ILE A 336 -13.43 -16.77 1.31
C ILE A 336 -13.48 -18.11 0.57
N GLU A 337 -14.47 -18.94 0.84
CA GLU A 337 -14.59 -20.22 0.13
C GLU A 337 -14.80 -20.04 -1.37
N TYR A 338 -15.63 -19.08 -1.79
CA TYR A 338 -15.86 -18.81 -3.21
C TYR A 338 -14.60 -18.26 -3.91
N MET A 339 -13.86 -17.36 -3.27
CA MET A 339 -12.62 -16.80 -3.82
C MET A 339 -11.52 -17.85 -4.07
N LYS A 340 -11.56 -19.03 -3.43
CA LYS A 340 -10.62 -20.14 -3.75
C LYS A 340 -10.85 -20.74 -5.14
N TRP A 341 -12.04 -20.55 -5.72
CA TRP A 341 -12.38 -21.04 -7.05
C TRP A 341 -11.90 -20.13 -8.18
N MET A 342 -11.40 -18.93 -7.85
CA MET A 342 -10.91 -17.92 -8.79
C MET A 342 -9.48 -18.17 -9.27
#